data_AF-A0A353TC72-F1
#
_entry.id   AF-A0A353TC72-F1
#
_cell.length_a   1.000
_cell.length_b   1.000
_cell.length_c   1.000
_cell.angle_alpha   90.00
_cell.angle_beta   90.00
_cell.angle_gamma   90.00
#
_symmetry.space_group_name_H-M   'P 1'
#
loop_
_entity.id
_entity.type
_entity.pdbx_description
1 polymer ?
#
loop_
_entity_poly.entity_id
_entity_poly.type
_entity_poly.pdbx_seq_one_letter_code
_entity_poly.pdbx_strand_id
1 'polypeptide(L)'
;MKLKKLNLFLLTAGSILVSCTGNAKKSSDNMKKEYEKGTFGYDLNYLSKKDSLIVLKSDDGKAQVIVSAKYQAKVFTSTANGEEGNSLGFVNYKFFDAGTVDEHMNGFGGENRLWLGPEGGQYSIYFKPGKEQVFDNWHTPKAIDIEEWKVDRATQEETVLTKDMELENYQGSILNITVERKISLVTEAEMASKLGVTLPDGVSAVGYATENKITNKNDFEWTSKTGTVCIWMLDMFNPSDSAVTVVPYNEGDESQLGTLATTDYFGEIPADRLKAENGTLYLKTDGKFRSKLGMNAKRTKAIAGNYDPISKRLTVITFDVDPSAVYLNQEWNPARNPLTGDALNAYNDGPLEDGSIMGPFLELESCSPAAFLKPGESLSHVHNVYHFVGDEAVLSPVCEKLLGVSIHQVTTIF
;
A
#
# COMPACT_ATOMS: atom_id res chain seq x y z
N MET A 1 -54.12 24.73 -74.65
CA MET A 1 -54.82 23.44 -74.49
C MET A 1 -55.28 23.33 -73.04
N LYS A 2 -56.60 23.31 -72.79
CA LYS A 2 -57.37 22.99 -71.54
C LYS A 2 -56.94 23.72 -70.25
N LEU A 3 -57.59 24.77 -69.72
CA LEU A 3 -58.98 24.97 -69.24
C LEU A 3 -59.33 24.15 -67.98
N LYS A 4 -59.73 24.87 -66.90
CA LYS A 4 -60.70 24.57 -65.81
C LYS A 4 -60.12 24.81 -64.39
N LYS A 5 -60.63 25.81 -63.67
CA LYS A 5 -61.85 25.84 -62.80
C LYS A 5 -61.62 25.05 -61.50
N LEU A 6 -61.58 25.67 -60.31
CA LEU A 6 -62.68 26.27 -59.52
C LEU A 6 -63.18 25.26 -58.45
N ASN A 7 -63.46 25.79 -57.26
CA ASN A 7 -64.33 25.30 -56.19
C ASN A 7 -63.70 24.34 -55.14
N LEU A 8 -64.08 24.31 -53.86
CA LEU A 8 -64.97 25.12 -53.00
C LEU A 8 -65.21 24.27 -51.72
N PHE A 9 -65.21 24.90 -50.52
CA PHE A 9 -65.83 24.42 -49.25
C PHE A 9 -65.32 23.06 -48.67
N LEU A 10 -65.46 22.69 -47.39
CA LEU A 10 -66.21 23.16 -46.24
C LEU A 10 -65.57 22.57 -44.97
N LEU A 11 -65.80 23.23 -43.82
CA LEU A 11 -65.53 22.76 -42.46
C LEU A 11 -66.10 21.37 -42.16
N THR A 12 -65.44 20.64 -41.24
CA THR A 12 -66.13 19.89 -40.18
C THR A 12 -65.30 19.88 -38.88
N ALA A 13 -65.95 20.34 -37.80
CA ALA A 13 -65.52 20.18 -36.42
C ALA A 13 -65.82 18.77 -35.91
N GLY A 14 -64.99 18.25 -35.01
CA GLY A 14 -65.18 16.95 -34.36
C GLY A 14 -64.49 16.86 -32.99
N SER A 15 -65.27 17.15 -31.96
CA SER A 15 -65.39 16.46 -30.66
C SER A 15 -64.13 16.09 -29.84
N ILE A 16 -64.14 16.65 -28.62
CA ILE A 16 -63.32 16.35 -27.44
C ILE A 16 -63.46 14.89 -26.99
N LEU A 17 -62.32 14.23 -26.71
CA LEU A 17 -62.22 13.18 -25.68
C LEU A 17 -61.00 13.46 -24.81
N VAL A 18 -61.29 13.72 -23.53
CA VAL A 18 -60.33 13.83 -22.44
C VAL A 18 -59.81 12.43 -22.12
N SER A 19 -58.49 12.25 -22.11
CA SER A 19 -57.85 11.12 -21.44
C SER A 19 -56.67 11.63 -20.61
N CYS A 20 -56.88 11.63 -19.30
CA CYS A 20 -55.84 11.81 -18.30
C CYS A 20 -54.86 10.64 -18.40
N THR A 21 -53.68 10.88 -18.95
CA THR A 21 -52.54 9.98 -18.76
C THR A 21 -51.60 10.62 -17.74
N GLY A 22 -51.40 9.87 -16.66
CA GLY A 22 -50.76 10.32 -15.44
C GLY A 22 -49.37 10.89 -15.67
N ASN A 23 -49.11 11.99 -14.97
CA ASN A 23 -47.79 12.53 -14.71
C ASN A 23 -47.00 11.48 -13.89
N ALA A 24 -46.37 10.54 -14.59
CA ALA A 24 -45.30 9.74 -14.01
C ALA A 24 -44.14 10.70 -13.76
N LYS A 25 -43.99 11.12 -12.49
CA LYS A 25 -42.73 11.69 -11.99
C LYS A 25 -41.62 10.73 -12.41
N LYS A 26 -40.84 11.13 -13.43
CA LYS A 26 -39.50 10.59 -13.61
C LYS A 26 -38.77 10.90 -12.31
N SER A 27 -38.46 9.86 -11.55
CA SER A 27 -37.56 9.93 -10.41
C SER A 27 -36.20 10.41 -10.91
N SER A 28 -36.00 11.72 -10.87
CA SER A 28 -34.67 12.33 -10.82
C SER A 28 -34.15 12.11 -9.41
N ASP A 29 -33.47 11.00 -9.16
CA ASP A 29 -32.44 10.92 -8.12
C ASP A 29 -31.61 9.66 -8.30
N ASN A 30 -30.57 9.80 -9.11
CA ASN A 30 -29.29 9.16 -8.89
C ASN A 30 -28.25 10.02 -9.62
N MET A 31 -28.21 11.32 -9.28
CA MET A 31 -26.97 12.06 -9.50
C MET A 31 -25.99 11.46 -8.51
N LYS A 32 -25.08 10.58 -8.99
CA LYS A 32 -23.95 10.13 -8.19
C LYS A 32 -23.29 11.39 -7.65
N LYS A 33 -23.20 11.50 -6.32
CA LYS A 33 -22.49 12.59 -5.66
C LYS A 33 -21.09 12.67 -6.27
N GLU A 34 -20.77 13.82 -6.86
CA GLU A 34 -19.44 14.06 -7.43
C GLU A 34 -18.50 14.42 -6.28
N TYR A 35 -17.36 13.75 -6.25
CA TYR A 35 -16.31 13.93 -5.26
C TYR A 35 -15.07 14.52 -5.94
N GLU A 36 -14.31 15.34 -5.23
CA GLU A 36 -13.07 15.92 -5.75
C GLU A 36 -11.97 14.85 -5.85
N LYS A 37 -11.13 14.93 -6.88
CA LYS A 37 -9.98 14.03 -7.02
C LYS A 37 -9.06 14.14 -5.80
N GLY A 38 -8.66 13.00 -5.25
CA GLY A 38 -7.89 12.90 -3.99
C GLY A 38 -8.75 12.63 -2.76
N THR A 39 -10.08 12.65 -2.87
CA THR A 39 -10.99 12.17 -1.83
C THR A 39 -11.26 10.67 -1.98
N PHE A 40 -11.62 10.04 -0.86
CA PHE A 40 -11.97 8.63 -0.80
C PHE A 40 -13.17 8.28 -1.68
N GLY A 41 -14.20 9.13 -1.68
CA GLY A 41 -15.39 8.94 -2.52
C GLY A 41 -15.07 9.03 -4.01
N TYR A 42 -14.09 9.85 -4.40
CA TYR A 42 -13.60 9.87 -5.77
C TYR A 42 -12.91 8.56 -6.13
N ASP A 43 -12.01 8.06 -5.28
CA ASP A 43 -11.29 6.81 -5.51
C ASP A 43 -12.19 5.60 -5.53
N LEU A 44 -13.14 5.53 -4.61
CA LEU A 44 -14.18 4.51 -4.62
C LEU A 44 -14.92 4.52 -5.96
N ASN A 45 -15.41 5.67 -6.41
CA ASN A 45 -16.10 5.80 -7.69
C ASN A 45 -15.22 5.48 -8.90
N TYR A 46 -13.94 5.84 -8.87
CA TYR A 46 -12.98 5.62 -9.95
C TYR A 46 -12.59 4.14 -10.07
N LEU A 47 -12.27 3.50 -8.94
CA LEU A 47 -11.82 2.12 -8.85
C LEU A 47 -12.97 1.13 -9.05
N SER A 48 -14.20 1.43 -8.59
CA SER A 48 -15.38 0.57 -8.81
C SER A 48 -15.76 0.41 -10.29
N LYS A 49 -15.23 1.25 -11.18
CA LYS A 49 -15.38 1.08 -12.64
C LYS A 49 -14.46 -0.01 -13.21
N LYS A 50 -13.44 -0.42 -12.45
CA LYS A 50 -12.34 -1.29 -12.88
C LYS A 50 -12.31 -2.62 -12.12
N ASP A 51 -12.94 -2.66 -10.95
CA ASP A 51 -12.99 -3.80 -10.05
C ASP A 51 -14.26 -3.83 -9.19
N SER A 52 -14.58 -5.03 -8.69
CA SER A 52 -15.57 -5.27 -7.64
C SER A 52 -14.90 -5.12 -6.28
N LEU A 53 -14.90 -3.90 -5.76
CA LEU A 53 -14.19 -3.56 -4.52
C LEU A 53 -14.90 -4.10 -3.27
N ILE A 54 -14.09 -4.43 -2.27
CA ILE A 54 -14.53 -4.64 -0.89
C ILE A 54 -14.26 -3.35 -0.14
N VAL A 55 -15.24 -2.84 0.59
CA VAL A 55 -15.08 -1.63 1.40
C VAL A 55 -15.34 -1.98 2.86
N LEU A 56 -14.28 -1.91 3.67
CA LEU A 56 -14.40 -2.03 5.12
C LEU A 56 -14.79 -0.68 5.70
N LYS A 57 -15.68 -0.64 6.68
CA LYS A 57 -16.21 0.60 7.29
C LYS A 57 -16.43 0.45 8.80
N SER A 58 -16.00 1.43 9.59
CA SER A 58 -16.40 1.55 10.99
C SER A 58 -17.91 1.77 11.12
N ASP A 59 -18.46 1.50 12.31
CA ASP A 59 -19.88 1.70 12.60
C ASP A 59 -20.37 3.14 12.35
N ASP A 60 -19.53 4.14 12.63
CA ASP A 60 -19.83 5.55 12.37
C ASP A 60 -19.59 5.98 10.92
N GLY A 61 -19.05 5.09 10.09
CA GLY A 61 -18.75 5.29 8.68
C GLY A 61 -17.59 6.26 8.39
N LYS A 62 -16.83 6.70 9.41
CA LYS A 62 -15.71 7.62 9.20
C LYS A 62 -14.45 6.91 8.75
N ALA A 63 -14.06 5.85 9.45
CA ALA A 63 -12.92 5.03 9.06
C ALA A 63 -13.37 4.06 7.95
N GLN A 64 -12.78 4.18 6.77
CA GLN A 64 -13.07 3.26 5.66
C GLN A 64 -11.79 2.83 4.94
N VAL A 65 -11.80 1.63 4.38
CA VAL A 65 -10.67 1.02 3.64
C VAL A 65 -11.17 0.36 2.37
N ILE A 66 -10.55 0.67 1.23
CA ILE A 66 -10.83 0.03 -0.06
C ILE A 66 -9.85 -1.13 -0.27
N VAL A 67 -10.39 -2.34 -0.40
CA VAL A 67 -9.64 -3.56 -0.70
C VAL A 67 -10.03 -4.07 -2.09
N SER A 68 -9.05 -4.58 -2.83
CA SER A 68 -9.26 -5.19 -4.14
C SER A 68 -8.72 -6.60 -4.20
N ALA A 69 -9.61 -7.57 -4.45
CA ALA A 69 -9.23 -8.95 -4.72
C ALA A 69 -8.50 -9.09 -6.07
N LYS A 70 -8.94 -8.33 -7.07
CA LYS A 70 -8.40 -8.37 -8.44
C LYS A 70 -6.95 -7.89 -8.53
N TYR A 71 -6.60 -6.87 -7.75
CA TYR A 71 -5.26 -6.30 -7.75
C TYR A 71 -4.51 -6.75 -6.49
N GLN A 72 -4.04 -8.00 -6.45
CA GLN A 72 -3.12 -8.50 -5.40
C GLN A 72 -3.70 -8.50 -3.97
N ALA A 73 -5.02 -8.60 -3.78
CA ALA A 73 -5.63 -8.47 -2.44
C ALA A 73 -5.15 -7.20 -1.68
N LYS A 74 -4.84 -6.12 -2.40
CA LYS A 74 -4.22 -4.93 -1.81
C LYS A 74 -5.24 -4.02 -1.15
N VAL A 75 -4.76 -3.22 -0.19
CA VAL A 75 -5.47 -2.01 0.22
C VAL A 75 -5.10 -0.93 -0.79
N PHE A 76 -6.10 -0.36 -1.48
CA PHE A 76 -5.85 0.77 -2.38
C PHE A 76 -5.66 2.06 -1.61
N THR A 77 -6.62 2.37 -0.74
CA THR A 77 -6.58 3.55 0.12
C THR A 77 -7.51 3.39 1.32
N SER A 78 -7.26 4.17 2.37
CA SER A 78 -8.10 4.38 3.53
C SER A 78 -8.51 5.86 3.66
N THR A 79 -9.42 6.13 4.60
CA THR A 79 -9.86 7.49 5.00
C THR A 79 -10.26 7.50 6.46
N ALA A 80 -10.04 8.63 7.13
CA ALA A 80 -10.45 8.87 8.51
C ALA A 80 -11.77 9.67 8.62
N ASN A 81 -12.34 10.15 7.50
CA ASN A 81 -13.48 11.07 7.48
C ASN A 81 -14.55 10.69 6.42
N GLY A 82 -14.68 9.40 6.12
CA GLY A 82 -15.66 8.86 5.18
C GLY A 82 -15.38 9.30 3.74
N GLU A 83 -16.42 9.26 2.89
CA GLU A 83 -16.29 9.48 1.44
C GLU A 83 -15.87 10.91 1.06
N GLU A 84 -16.13 11.91 1.92
CA GLU A 84 -15.63 13.29 1.72
C GLU A 84 -14.20 13.50 2.23
N GLY A 85 -13.69 12.56 3.04
CA GLY A 85 -12.32 12.60 3.53
C GLY A 85 -11.29 12.33 2.43
N ASN A 86 -10.05 12.73 2.69
CA ASN A 86 -8.93 12.45 1.80
C ASN A 86 -8.66 10.94 1.69
N SER A 87 -8.28 10.50 0.50
CA SER A 87 -7.57 9.23 0.31
C SER A 87 -6.15 9.36 0.85
N LEU A 88 -5.73 8.37 1.64
CA LEU A 88 -4.46 8.41 2.35
C LEU A 88 -3.35 7.62 1.63
N GLY A 89 -3.72 6.67 0.79
CA GLY A 89 -2.83 5.88 -0.06
C GLY A 89 -2.56 6.50 -1.43
N PHE A 90 -1.49 6.03 -2.08
CA PHE A 90 -1.16 6.39 -3.45
C PHE A 90 -1.92 5.51 -4.46
N VAL A 91 -2.71 6.14 -5.33
CA VAL A 91 -3.41 5.49 -6.45
C VAL A 91 -2.82 5.99 -7.77
N ASN A 92 -2.30 5.09 -8.60
CA ASN A 92 -1.67 5.47 -9.86
C ASN A 92 -2.68 5.61 -11.01
N TYR A 93 -3.46 6.69 -11.01
CA TYR A 93 -4.45 6.94 -12.06
C TYR A 93 -3.84 6.93 -13.46
N LYS A 94 -2.62 7.45 -13.62
CA LYS A 94 -1.92 7.50 -14.92
C LYS A 94 -1.72 6.10 -15.48
N PHE A 95 -1.28 5.15 -14.65
CA PHE A 95 -1.08 3.77 -15.08
C PHE A 95 -2.42 3.09 -15.41
N PHE A 96 -3.43 3.28 -14.57
CA PHE A 96 -4.77 2.76 -14.84
C PHE A 96 -5.37 3.29 -16.16
N ASP A 97 -5.25 4.59 -16.42
CA ASP A 97 -5.84 5.23 -17.59
C ASP A 97 -5.07 4.91 -18.88
N ALA A 98 -3.79 4.52 -18.78
CA ALA A 98 -3.02 4.01 -19.91
C ALA A 98 -3.59 2.69 -20.45
N GLY A 99 -4.25 1.88 -19.61
CA GLY A 99 -4.88 0.63 -20.00
C GLY A 99 -3.89 -0.44 -20.49
N THR A 100 -2.61 -0.26 -20.20
CA THR A 100 -1.53 -1.17 -20.59
C THR A 100 -1.26 -2.17 -19.47
N VAL A 101 -0.99 -3.43 -19.86
CA VAL A 101 -0.36 -4.40 -18.97
C VAL A 101 1.13 -4.39 -19.29
N ASP A 102 1.93 -4.03 -18.30
CA ASP A 102 3.39 -4.02 -18.38
C ASP A 102 3.93 -5.43 -18.10
N GLU A 103 4.96 -5.85 -18.83
CA GLU A 103 5.54 -7.19 -18.67
C GLU A 103 6.46 -7.31 -17.45
N HIS A 104 7.03 -6.19 -16.99
CA HIS A 104 7.89 -6.14 -15.82
C HIS A 104 7.06 -6.05 -14.54
N MET A 105 6.21 -5.02 -14.42
CA MET A 105 5.38 -4.82 -13.23
C MET A 105 4.24 -3.82 -13.48
N ASN A 106 3.05 -4.11 -12.95
CA ASN A 106 1.87 -3.27 -13.09
C ASN A 106 1.64 -2.36 -11.87
N GLY A 107 2.24 -1.17 -11.92
CA GLY A 107 2.31 -0.21 -10.83
C GLY A 107 1.01 0.57 -10.53
N PHE A 108 -0.09 -0.13 -10.21
CA PHE A 108 -1.40 0.48 -9.91
C PHE A 108 -1.46 1.34 -8.64
N GLY A 109 -0.38 1.37 -7.85
CA GLY A 109 -0.38 1.92 -6.50
C GLY A 109 -0.91 0.93 -5.45
N GLY A 110 -1.25 1.46 -4.28
CA GLY A 110 -1.84 0.75 -3.14
C GLY A 110 -1.19 1.13 -1.82
N GLU A 111 -2.03 1.60 -0.88
CA GLU A 111 -1.62 1.94 0.49
C GLU A 111 -0.97 0.78 1.25
N ASN A 112 -1.31 -0.48 0.96
CA ASN A 112 -0.61 -1.64 1.53
C ASN A 112 -0.70 -2.84 0.58
N ARG A 113 0.47 -3.36 0.19
CA ARG A 113 0.64 -4.41 -0.82
C ARG A 113 1.46 -5.57 -0.27
N LEU A 114 1.06 -6.81 -0.57
CA LEU A 114 1.81 -8.02 -0.21
C LEU A 114 2.71 -8.46 -1.35
N TRP A 115 4.01 -8.36 -1.16
CA TRP A 115 5.03 -8.96 -2.02
C TRP A 115 5.65 -10.17 -1.32
N LEU A 116 6.43 -10.93 -2.09
CA LEU A 116 7.28 -11.99 -1.58
C LEU A 116 8.72 -11.67 -1.95
N GLY A 117 9.61 -11.68 -0.96
CA GLY A 117 11.04 -11.53 -1.17
C GLY A 117 11.73 -12.89 -1.33
N PRO A 118 13.00 -12.93 -1.77
CA PRO A 118 13.77 -11.75 -2.12
C PRO A 118 13.51 -11.29 -3.56
N GLU A 119 13.62 -9.98 -3.81
CA GLU A 119 13.52 -9.45 -5.17
C GLU A 119 14.71 -9.87 -6.03
N GLY A 120 15.93 -9.71 -5.51
CA GLY A 120 17.17 -10.17 -6.14
C GLY A 120 17.87 -11.29 -5.37
N GLY A 121 19.13 -11.55 -5.72
CA GLY A 121 19.98 -12.54 -5.07
C GLY A 121 19.65 -13.99 -5.45
N GLN A 122 20.29 -14.94 -4.76
CA GLN A 122 20.28 -16.35 -5.15
C GLN A 122 18.92 -17.04 -4.99
N TYR A 123 18.01 -16.48 -4.19
CA TYR A 123 16.67 -17.04 -3.95
C TYR A 123 15.56 -16.27 -4.65
N SER A 124 15.90 -15.31 -5.51
CA SER A 124 14.92 -14.46 -6.18
C SER A 124 13.85 -15.27 -6.89
N ILE A 125 12.61 -14.78 -6.83
CA ILE A 125 11.46 -15.29 -7.61
C ILE A 125 11.11 -14.37 -8.80
N TYR A 126 11.95 -13.37 -9.09
CA TYR A 126 11.72 -12.33 -10.10
C TYR A 126 12.63 -12.49 -11.33
N PHE A 127 13.61 -13.38 -11.26
CA PHE A 127 14.55 -13.68 -12.33
C PHE A 127 14.54 -15.16 -12.66
N LYS A 128 14.56 -15.49 -13.95
CA LYS A 128 14.74 -16.88 -14.39
C LYS A 128 16.13 -17.39 -14.02
N PRO A 129 16.30 -18.70 -13.71
CA PRO A 129 17.61 -19.26 -13.39
C PRO A 129 18.69 -18.93 -14.43
N GLY A 130 19.84 -18.46 -13.95
CA GLY A 130 21.01 -18.14 -14.78
C GLY A 130 20.91 -16.85 -15.61
N LYS A 131 19.82 -16.07 -15.48
CA LYS A 131 19.72 -14.75 -16.11
C LYS A 131 20.38 -13.67 -15.26
N GLU A 132 21.04 -12.73 -15.93
CA GLU A 132 21.62 -11.57 -15.24
C GLU A 132 20.53 -10.77 -14.53
N GLN A 133 20.77 -10.37 -13.28
CA GLN A 133 19.82 -9.62 -12.45
C GLN A 133 19.83 -8.14 -12.82
N VAL A 134 19.28 -7.85 -13.99
CA VAL A 134 19.10 -6.51 -14.58
C VAL A 134 17.65 -6.31 -14.99
N PHE A 135 17.23 -5.05 -15.17
CA PHE A 135 15.83 -4.69 -15.37
C PHE A 135 15.16 -5.48 -16.51
N ASP A 136 15.85 -5.64 -17.65
CA ASP A 136 15.36 -6.41 -18.81
C ASP A 136 14.96 -7.86 -18.51
N ASN A 137 15.51 -8.47 -17.45
CA ASN A 137 15.19 -9.85 -17.05
C ASN A 137 14.30 -9.93 -15.80
N TRP A 138 13.96 -8.79 -15.20
CA TRP A 138 13.18 -8.72 -13.97
C TRP A 138 11.68 -8.75 -14.29
N HIS A 139 10.93 -9.63 -13.65
CA HIS A 139 9.49 -9.71 -13.81
C HIS A 139 8.80 -10.03 -12.48
N THR A 140 7.78 -9.26 -12.12
CA THR A 140 6.95 -9.57 -10.96
C THR A 140 6.11 -10.82 -11.21
N PRO A 141 6.09 -11.79 -10.28
CA PRO A 141 5.20 -12.94 -10.40
C PRO A 141 3.73 -12.49 -10.51
N LYS A 142 3.04 -12.95 -11.56
CA LYS A 142 1.68 -12.50 -11.90
C LYS A 142 0.68 -12.65 -10.74
N ALA A 143 0.86 -13.68 -9.92
CA ALA A 143 0.04 -13.95 -8.74
C ALA A 143 0.09 -12.84 -7.68
N ILE A 144 1.16 -12.03 -7.64
CA ILE A 144 1.30 -10.84 -6.80
C ILE A 144 1.34 -9.54 -7.62
N ASP A 145 0.74 -9.51 -8.81
CA ASP A 145 0.72 -8.33 -9.68
C ASP A 145 -0.67 -8.10 -10.30
N ILE A 146 -1.08 -9.00 -11.20
CA ILE A 146 -2.25 -8.82 -12.07
C ILE A 146 -3.34 -9.88 -11.92
N GLU A 147 -3.07 -10.96 -11.20
CA GLU A 147 -4.06 -12.01 -11.01
C GLU A 147 -4.97 -11.75 -9.81
N GLU A 148 -6.24 -12.07 -9.99
CA GLU A 148 -7.25 -12.00 -8.94
C GLU A 148 -7.01 -13.07 -7.86
N TRP A 149 -7.27 -12.68 -6.63
CA TRP A 149 -7.26 -13.52 -5.44
C TRP A 149 -8.68 -13.94 -5.09
N LYS A 150 -8.81 -15.12 -4.48
CA LYS A 150 -10.10 -15.61 -4.02
C LYS A 150 -10.51 -14.88 -2.75
N VAL A 151 -11.73 -14.36 -2.69
CA VAL A 151 -12.32 -13.86 -1.44
C VAL A 151 -12.95 -15.04 -0.69
N ASP A 152 -12.39 -15.40 0.47
CA ASP A 152 -12.96 -16.46 1.32
C ASP A 152 -14.00 -15.91 2.29
N ARG A 153 -13.79 -14.68 2.77
CA ARG A 153 -14.71 -14.01 3.69
C ARG A 153 -14.64 -12.50 3.51
N ALA A 154 -15.78 -11.84 3.60
CA ALA A 154 -15.88 -10.39 3.68
C ALA A 154 -17.02 -10.02 4.64
N THR A 155 -16.74 -9.11 5.57
CA THR A 155 -17.71 -8.48 6.45
C THR A 155 -17.59 -6.96 6.32
N GLN A 156 -18.32 -6.21 7.15
CA GLN A 156 -18.19 -4.77 7.20
C GLN A 156 -16.80 -4.32 7.70
N GLU A 157 -16.11 -5.10 8.52
CA GLU A 157 -14.88 -4.65 9.20
C GLU A 157 -13.63 -5.44 8.79
N GLU A 158 -13.79 -6.59 8.13
CA GLU A 158 -12.67 -7.43 7.72
C GLU A 158 -12.94 -8.22 6.44
N THR A 159 -11.87 -8.64 5.79
CA THR A 159 -11.90 -9.59 4.69
C THR A 159 -10.71 -10.55 4.74
N VAL A 160 -10.91 -11.77 4.27
CA VAL A 160 -9.88 -12.81 4.13
C VAL A 160 -9.84 -13.23 2.67
N LEU A 161 -8.65 -13.19 2.09
CA LEU A 161 -8.38 -13.57 0.70
C LEU A 161 -7.28 -14.62 0.65
N THR A 162 -7.38 -15.53 -0.33
CA THR A 162 -6.36 -16.56 -0.56
C THR A 162 -5.91 -16.62 -2.01
N LYS A 163 -4.67 -17.09 -2.20
CA LYS A 163 -4.08 -17.34 -3.50
C LYS A 163 -3.07 -18.47 -3.42
N ASP A 164 -3.24 -19.47 -4.28
CA ASP A 164 -2.22 -20.49 -4.53
C ASP A 164 -1.30 -20.02 -5.66
N MET A 165 -0.02 -20.30 -5.53
CA MET A 165 1.03 -19.85 -6.45
C MET A 165 2.07 -20.94 -6.67
N GLU A 166 2.63 -20.99 -7.88
CA GLU A 166 3.85 -21.73 -8.20
C GLU A 166 4.92 -20.70 -8.59
N LEU A 167 6.02 -20.67 -7.84
CA LEU A 167 7.08 -19.67 -7.98
C LEU A 167 8.41 -20.37 -8.25
N GLU A 168 8.92 -20.25 -9.47
CA GLU A 168 10.28 -20.69 -9.78
C GLU A 168 11.27 -19.67 -9.21
N ASN A 169 12.16 -20.15 -8.33
CA ASN A 169 13.24 -19.31 -7.82
C ASN A 169 14.50 -19.41 -8.69
N TYR A 170 15.45 -18.51 -8.44
CA TYR A 170 16.67 -18.39 -9.22
C TYR A 170 17.59 -19.61 -9.13
N GLN A 171 17.40 -20.49 -8.13
CA GLN A 171 18.09 -21.78 -8.03
C GLN A 171 17.42 -22.89 -8.85
N GLY A 172 16.26 -22.62 -9.45
CA GLY A 172 15.48 -23.55 -10.28
C GLY A 172 14.52 -24.44 -9.49
N SER A 173 14.28 -24.17 -8.20
CA SER A 173 13.23 -24.87 -7.46
C SER A 173 11.89 -24.18 -7.68
N ILE A 174 10.81 -24.98 -7.81
CA ILE A 174 9.44 -24.47 -7.88
C ILE A 174 8.82 -24.54 -6.49
N LEU A 175 8.60 -23.38 -5.89
CA LEU A 175 7.96 -23.22 -4.59
C LEU A 175 6.45 -23.17 -4.79
N ASN A 176 5.74 -24.15 -4.22
CA ASN A 176 4.29 -24.19 -4.22
C ASN A 176 3.82 -23.56 -2.92
N ILE A 177 3.14 -22.42 -3.02
CA ILE A 177 2.80 -21.58 -1.87
C ILE A 177 1.31 -21.31 -1.85
N THR A 178 0.67 -21.49 -0.70
CA THR A 178 -0.63 -20.86 -0.43
C THR A 178 -0.37 -19.58 0.37
N VAL A 179 -0.92 -18.46 -0.08
CA VAL A 179 -0.96 -17.21 0.67
C VAL A 179 -2.37 -16.97 1.17
N GLU A 180 -2.51 -16.66 2.45
CA GLU A 180 -3.74 -16.18 3.09
C GLU A 180 -3.47 -14.78 3.63
N ARG A 181 -4.35 -13.84 3.30
CA ARG A 181 -4.24 -12.45 3.70
C ARG A 181 -5.56 -12.00 4.31
N LYS A 182 -5.51 -11.61 5.57
CA LYS A 182 -6.61 -11.00 6.30
C LYS A 182 -6.35 -9.51 6.43
N ILE A 183 -7.34 -8.70 6.09
CA ILE A 183 -7.32 -7.25 6.26
C ILE A 183 -8.49 -6.89 7.16
N SER A 184 -8.23 -6.17 8.24
CA SER A 184 -9.25 -5.76 9.21
C SER A 184 -9.06 -4.32 9.66
N LEU A 185 -10.16 -3.60 9.83
CA LEU A 185 -10.13 -2.32 10.54
C LEU A 185 -9.61 -2.50 11.96
N VAL A 186 -8.94 -1.47 12.46
CA VAL A 186 -8.56 -1.34 13.87
C VAL A 186 -9.44 -0.25 14.46
N THR A 187 -10.28 -0.61 15.41
CA THR A 187 -11.16 0.33 16.12
C THR A 187 -10.36 1.33 16.94
N GLU A 188 -10.95 2.47 17.31
CA GLU A 188 -10.27 3.43 18.20
C GLU A 188 -9.85 2.82 19.54
N ALA A 189 -10.67 1.94 20.12
CA ALA A 189 -10.33 1.24 21.36
C ALA A 189 -9.12 0.32 21.19
N GLU A 190 -9.04 -0.39 20.06
CA GLU A 190 -7.88 -1.23 19.74
C GLU A 190 -6.65 -0.40 19.41
N MET A 191 -6.78 0.72 18.68
CA MET A 191 -5.68 1.66 18.45
C MET A 191 -5.13 2.14 19.79
N ALA A 192 -5.99 2.59 20.70
CA ALA A 192 -5.58 3.07 22.00
C ALA A 192 -4.87 2.00 22.84
N SER A 193 -5.38 0.77 22.81
CA SER A 193 -4.79 -0.36 23.52
C SER A 193 -3.45 -0.80 22.92
N LYS A 194 -3.37 -0.96 21.60
CA LYS A 194 -2.17 -1.45 20.88
C LYS A 194 -1.04 -0.42 20.89
N LEU A 195 -1.37 0.85 20.71
CA LEU A 195 -0.41 1.95 20.61
C LEU A 195 -0.09 2.59 21.97
N GLY A 196 -0.92 2.35 22.99
CA GLY A 196 -0.78 3.00 24.29
C GLY A 196 -0.98 4.51 24.22
N VAL A 197 -1.84 4.98 23.31
CA VAL A 197 -2.15 6.39 23.06
C VAL A 197 -3.65 6.61 23.23
N THR A 198 -4.08 7.62 23.98
CA THR A 198 -5.46 8.11 23.91
C THR A 198 -5.55 9.12 22.78
N LEU A 199 -6.46 8.90 21.82
CA LEU A 199 -6.65 9.84 20.71
C LEU A 199 -7.14 11.19 21.26
N PRO A 200 -6.40 12.28 21.04
CA PRO A 200 -6.83 13.61 21.48
C PRO A 200 -8.08 14.07 20.73
N ASP A 201 -8.89 14.90 21.38
CA ASP A 201 -9.97 15.61 20.71
C ASP A 201 -9.43 16.40 19.50
N GLY A 202 -10.16 16.35 18.39
CA GLY A 202 -9.76 17.01 17.14
C GLY A 202 -8.83 16.20 16.24
N VAL A 203 -8.51 14.95 16.61
CA VAL A 203 -7.82 14.00 15.73
C VAL A 203 -8.85 13.05 15.09
N SER A 204 -8.91 13.04 13.76
CA SER A 204 -9.57 11.97 13.00
C SER A 204 -8.56 10.85 12.77
N ALA A 205 -8.98 9.59 12.96
CA ALA A 205 -8.11 8.44 12.79
C ALA A 205 -8.72 7.35 11.91
N VAL A 206 -7.85 6.63 11.20
CA VAL A 206 -8.15 5.33 10.60
C VAL A 206 -6.96 4.42 10.85
N GLY A 207 -7.25 3.18 11.22
CA GLY A 207 -6.24 2.14 11.34
C GLY A 207 -6.74 0.85 10.70
N TYR A 208 -5.83 0.08 10.11
CA TYR A 208 -6.10 -1.28 9.69
C TYR A 208 -4.88 -2.17 9.93
N ALA A 209 -5.15 -3.45 10.09
CA ALA A 209 -4.16 -4.50 10.23
C ALA A 209 -4.21 -5.41 9.01
N THR A 210 -3.05 -5.90 8.60
CA THR A 210 -2.92 -6.99 7.64
C THR A 210 -2.20 -8.15 8.30
N GLU A 211 -2.82 -9.32 8.31
CA GLU A 211 -2.22 -10.57 8.78
C GLU A 211 -1.99 -11.45 7.56
N ASN A 212 -0.73 -11.72 7.27
CA ASN A 212 -0.30 -12.36 6.03
C ASN A 212 0.35 -13.68 6.39
N LYS A 213 -0.13 -14.78 5.83
CA LYS A 213 0.36 -16.12 6.11
C LYS A 213 0.75 -16.80 4.81
N ILE A 214 1.93 -17.39 4.78
CA ILE A 214 2.38 -18.27 3.70
C ILE A 214 2.50 -19.69 4.23
N THR A 215 2.09 -20.67 3.43
CA THR A 215 2.17 -22.09 3.75
C THR A 215 2.94 -22.83 2.66
N ASN A 216 3.89 -23.67 3.03
CA ASN A 216 4.60 -24.53 2.09
C ASN A 216 3.69 -25.68 1.63
N LYS A 217 3.40 -25.74 0.33
CA LYS A 217 2.57 -26.76 -0.33
C LYS A 217 3.38 -27.78 -1.12
N ASN A 218 4.71 -27.68 -1.12
CA ASN A 218 5.57 -28.71 -1.66
C ASN A 218 5.56 -29.97 -0.76
N ASP A 219 6.09 -31.06 -1.31
CA ASP A 219 6.44 -32.29 -0.59
C ASP A 219 7.88 -32.26 -0.05
N PHE A 220 8.59 -31.13 -0.20
CA PHE A 220 9.94 -30.89 0.31
C PHE A 220 10.02 -29.62 1.17
N GLU A 221 11.02 -29.57 2.05
CA GLU A 221 11.32 -28.44 2.93
C GLU A 221 12.04 -27.32 2.16
N TRP A 222 11.67 -26.07 2.44
CA TRP A 222 12.41 -24.90 1.96
C TRP A 222 13.66 -24.70 2.81
N THR A 223 14.81 -24.79 2.16
CA THR A 223 16.15 -24.72 2.78
C THR A 223 17.05 -23.78 2.01
N SER A 224 18.25 -23.54 2.49
CA SER A 224 19.26 -22.76 1.75
C SER A 224 19.69 -23.39 0.41
N LYS A 225 19.37 -24.67 0.16
CA LYS A 225 19.68 -25.40 -1.08
C LYS A 225 18.54 -25.41 -2.09
N THR A 226 17.31 -25.39 -1.62
CA THR A 226 16.10 -25.32 -2.48
C THR A 226 15.69 -23.87 -2.70
N GLY A 227 16.23 -22.94 -1.91
CA GLY A 227 15.76 -21.57 -1.79
C GLY A 227 14.50 -21.45 -0.93
N THR A 228 14.22 -20.21 -0.56
CA THR A 228 13.12 -19.81 0.31
C THR A 228 12.67 -18.37 -0.03
N VAL A 229 11.56 -17.94 0.56
CA VAL A 229 10.99 -16.60 0.42
C VAL A 229 10.78 -15.94 1.78
N CYS A 230 10.43 -14.66 1.80
CA CYS A 230 9.87 -13.98 2.96
C CYS A 230 8.63 -13.20 2.54
N ILE A 231 7.75 -12.85 3.49
CA ILE A 231 6.67 -11.90 3.25
C ILE A 231 7.28 -10.50 3.27
N TRP A 232 6.91 -9.66 2.31
CA TRP A 232 7.36 -8.27 2.22
C TRP A 232 6.14 -7.37 2.04
N MET A 233 5.92 -6.47 2.99
CA MET A 233 4.84 -5.51 2.99
C MET A 233 5.35 -4.16 2.48
N LEU A 234 4.68 -3.59 1.50
CA LEU A 234 5.00 -2.28 0.94
C LEU A 234 3.79 -1.37 1.01
N ASP A 235 3.93 -0.25 1.73
CA ASP A 235 2.88 0.75 1.82
C ASP A 235 3.20 1.96 0.96
N MET A 236 2.37 2.29 -0.01
CA MET A 236 2.59 3.47 -0.85
C MET A 236 1.72 4.64 -0.39
N PHE A 237 2.36 5.73 0.02
CA PHE A 237 1.69 6.96 0.41
C PHE A 237 2.02 8.10 -0.55
N ASN A 238 1.10 9.05 -0.68
CA ASN A 238 1.36 10.30 -1.38
C ASN A 238 2.44 11.09 -0.62
N PRO A 239 3.52 11.53 -1.30
CA PRO A 239 4.54 12.35 -0.68
C PRO A 239 4.10 13.82 -0.65
N SER A 240 4.85 14.65 0.06
CA SER A 240 4.67 16.10 0.01
C SER A 240 6.02 16.79 0.07
N ASP A 241 6.08 18.04 -0.42
CA ASP A 241 7.32 18.83 -0.48
C ASP A 241 8.04 18.99 0.87
N SER A 242 7.33 18.74 1.97
CA SER A 242 7.79 18.87 3.35
C SER A 242 7.61 17.59 4.17
N ALA A 243 7.31 16.46 3.53
CA ALA A 243 7.10 15.19 4.23
C ALA A 243 8.43 14.62 4.75
N VAL A 244 8.42 14.16 5.99
CA VAL A 244 9.58 13.57 6.66
C VAL A 244 9.19 12.23 7.26
N THR A 245 9.93 11.20 6.87
CA THR A 245 9.87 9.88 7.48
C THR A 245 10.78 9.85 8.72
N VAL A 246 10.24 9.28 9.79
CA VAL A 246 10.83 9.20 11.13
C VAL A 246 10.95 7.73 11.50
N VAL A 247 12.18 7.27 11.76
CA VAL A 247 12.49 5.87 12.06
C VAL A 247 13.28 5.78 13.37
N PRO A 248 12.60 5.55 14.51
CA PRO A 248 13.26 5.29 15.78
C PRO A 248 14.06 4.00 15.74
N TYR A 249 15.24 3.97 16.36
CA TYR A 249 16.11 2.79 16.35
C TYR A 249 16.64 2.40 17.74
N ASN A 250 17.09 1.16 17.86
CA ASN A 250 17.80 0.64 19.04
C ASN A 250 19.25 1.12 19.02
N GLU A 251 19.59 1.96 20.00
CA GLU A 251 20.96 2.43 20.21
C GLU A 251 21.83 1.32 20.80
N GLY A 252 23.13 1.37 20.49
CA GLY A 252 24.11 0.39 20.96
C GLY A 252 25.20 0.09 19.93
N ASP A 253 26.17 -0.70 20.36
CA ASP A 253 27.39 -0.98 19.59
C ASP A 253 27.11 -1.70 18.28
N GLU A 254 27.78 -1.26 17.22
CA GLU A 254 27.69 -1.85 15.88
C GLU A 254 28.06 -3.34 15.88
N SER A 255 29.05 -3.74 16.69
CA SER A 255 29.46 -5.15 16.81
C SER A 255 28.35 -6.08 17.30
N GLN A 256 27.33 -5.56 17.99
CA GLN A 256 26.21 -6.32 18.55
C GLN A 256 24.94 -6.23 17.70
N LEU A 257 24.64 -5.01 17.24
CA LEU A 257 23.38 -4.67 16.58
C LEU A 257 23.50 -4.54 15.05
N GLY A 258 24.73 -4.61 14.50
CA GLY A 258 25.02 -4.29 13.10
C GLY A 258 25.11 -2.78 12.86
N THR A 259 25.39 -2.41 11.61
CA THR A 259 25.39 -1.02 11.13
C THR A 259 24.08 -0.34 11.48
N LEU A 260 24.09 0.98 11.61
CA LEU A 260 22.89 1.73 11.99
C LEU A 260 21.76 1.52 10.98
N ALA A 261 22.07 1.68 9.69
CA ALA A 261 21.16 1.51 8.58
C ALA A 261 21.92 1.19 7.29
N THR A 262 21.22 0.58 6.32
CA THR A 262 21.64 0.51 4.92
C THR A 262 21.18 1.79 4.22
N THR A 263 22.10 2.54 3.62
CA THR A 263 21.85 3.88 3.05
C THR A 263 22.35 4.02 1.63
N ASP A 264 22.82 2.94 1.00
CA ASP A 264 23.54 2.95 -0.27
C ASP A 264 22.82 2.21 -1.41
N TYR A 265 21.54 1.83 -1.23
CA TYR A 265 20.76 1.07 -2.22
C TYR A 265 20.78 1.66 -3.64
N PHE A 266 20.77 2.99 -3.75
CA PHE A 266 20.82 3.72 -5.03
C PHE A 266 21.98 4.73 -5.05
N GLY A 267 23.05 4.41 -4.33
CA GLY A 267 24.06 5.38 -3.90
C GLY A 267 23.75 5.94 -2.51
N GLU A 268 24.77 6.48 -1.86
CA GLU A 268 24.69 6.99 -0.49
C GLU A 268 23.67 8.14 -0.38
N ILE A 269 22.79 8.09 0.62
CA ILE A 269 21.83 9.17 0.86
C ILE A 269 22.55 10.42 1.40
N PRO A 270 22.41 11.59 0.74
CA PRO A 270 23.04 12.82 1.19
C PRO A 270 22.61 13.29 2.59
N ALA A 271 23.50 13.99 3.30
CA ALA A 271 23.26 14.48 4.67
C ALA A 271 22.17 15.56 4.78
N ASP A 272 21.82 16.23 3.69
CA ASP A 272 20.67 17.15 3.60
C ASP A 272 19.33 16.41 3.36
N ARG A 273 19.36 15.07 3.27
CA ARG A 273 18.19 14.20 3.11
C ARG A 273 18.07 13.10 4.14
N LEU A 274 19.15 12.74 4.82
CA LEU A 274 19.16 11.79 5.93
C LEU A 274 19.91 12.36 7.13
N LYS A 275 19.25 12.46 8.27
CA LYS A 275 19.84 12.89 9.56
C LYS A 275 19.58 11.84 10.63
N ALA A 276 20.52 11.68 11.56
CA ALA A 276 20.41 10.81 12.72
C ALA A 276 20.57 11.65 13.99
N GLU A 277 19.54 11.73 14.84
CA GLU A 277 19.59 12.49 16.09
C GLU A 277 18.83 11.75 17.20
N ASN A 278 19.45 11.64 18.38
CA ASN A 278 18.82 11.16 19.62
C ASN A 278 18.05 9.83 19.48
N GLY A 279 18.63 8.84 18.80
CA GLY A 279 18.00 7.52 18.63
C GLY A 279 16.95 7.45 17.52
N THR A 280 16.90 8.45 16.64
CA THR A 280 15.95 8.53 15.52
C THR A 280 16.64 8.91 14.21
N LEU A 281 16.27 8.22 13.12
CA LEU A 281 16.62 8.58 11.76
C LEU A 281 15.49 9.39 11.11
N TYR A 282 15.85 10.43 10.38
CA TYR A 282 14.94 11.29 9.63
C TYR A 282 15.31 11.23 8.15
N LEU A 283 14.36 10.84 7.31
CA LEU A 283 14.52 10.77 5.87
C LEU A 283 13.56 11.75 5.20
N LYS A 284 14.09 12.62 4.33
CA LYS A 284 13.26 13.49 3.51
C LYS A 284 12.57 12.68 2.40
N THR A 285 11.26 12.57 2.46
CA THR A 285 10.44 11.75 1.55
C THR A 285 9.51 12.62 0.71
N ASP A 286 10.10 13.53 -0.05
CA ASP A 286 9.42 14.57 -0.83
C ASP A 286 9.11 14.18 -2.28
N GLY A 287 9.44 12.96 -2.69
CA GLY A 287 9.29 12.50 -4.06
C GLY A 287 10.27 13.12 -5.07
N LYS A 288 11.34 13.79 -4.60
CA LYS A 288 12.29 14.55 -5.46
C LYS A 288 13.68 13.93 -5.58
N PHE A 289 13.98 12.86 -4.85
CA PHE A 289 15.27 12.17 -4.91
C PHE A 289 15.10 10.70 -4.57
N ARG A 290 15.49 9.82 -5.50
CA ARG A 290 15.36 8.38 -5.27
C ARG A 290 16.30 7.94 -4.16
N SER A 291 15.75 7.42 -3.07
CA SER A 291 16.54 6.96 -1.92
C SER A 291 15.82 5.85 -1.19
N LYS A 292 16.58 4.92 -0.59
CA LYS A 292 16.03 3.86 0.27
C LYS A 292 16.88 3.72 1.52
N LEU A 293 16.22 3.77 2.68
CA LEU A 293 16.76 3.46 3.98
C LEU A 293 16.40 2.01 4.32
N GLY A 294 17.33 1.25 4.88
CA GLY A 294 17.09 -0.11 5.38
C GLY A 294 17.55 -0.28 6.82
N MET A 295 16.77 -1.01 7.60
CA MET A 295 17.01 -1.28 9.01
C MET A 295 16.94 -2.78 9.28
N ASN A 296 18.04 -3.34 9.80
CA ASN A 296 18.06 -4.72 10.22
C ASN A 296 17.13 -4.98 11.43
N ALA A 297 16.80 -6.25 11.66
CA ALA A 297 15.87 -6.68 12.72
C ALA A 297 16.29 -6.32 14.15
N LYS A 298 17.59 -6.11 14.40
CA LYS A 298 18.11 -5.69 15.71
C LYS A 298 18.06 -4.18 15.92
N ARG A 299 18.19 -3.40 14.84
CA ARG A 299 18.18 -1.92 14.89
C ARG A 299 16.78 -1.34 14.86
N THR A 300 15.84 -1.96 14.16
CA THR A 300 14.45 -1.47 14.11
C THR A 300 13.74 -1.60 15.47
N LYS A 301 12.88 -0.63 15.78
CA LYS A 301 11.92 -0.71 16.89
C LYS A 301 10.55 -1.26 16.46
N ALA A 302 10.48 -1.82 15.25
CA ALA A 302 9.25 -2.34 14.64
C ALA A 302 8.14 -1.28 14.44
N ILE A 303 8.57 -0.02 14.29
CA ILE A 303 7.71 1.15 14.09
C ILE A 303 8.45 2.17 13.23
N ALA A 304 7.71 2.81 12.33
CA ALA A 304 8.14 4.02 11.64
C ALA A 304 6.94 4.92 11.42
N GLY A 305 7.19 6.20 11.19
CA GLY A 305 6.14 7.13 10.82
C GLY A 305 6.56 8.07 9.72
N ASN A 306 5.58 8.76 9.16
CA ASN A 306 5.77 9.85 8.22
C ASN A 306 4.84 10.98 8.62
N TYR A 307 5.39 12.19 8.75
CA TYR A 307 4.58 13.38 8.96
C TYR A 307 4.55 14.22 7.69
N ASP A 308 3.34 14.52 7.22
CA ASP A 308 3.09 15.48 6.16
C ASP A 308 2.43 16.74 6.75
N PRO A 309 3.13 17.88 6.81
CA PRO A 309 2.58 19.13 7.34
C PRO A 309 1.50 19.75 6.44
N ILE A 310 1.47 19.43 5.14
CA ILE A 310 0.48 19.98 4.20
C ILE A 310 -0.88 19.34 4.44
N SER A 311 -0.93 18.01 4.51
CA SER A 311 -2.17 17.28 4.85
C SER A 311 -2.42 17.17 6.35
N LYS A 312 -1.50 17.68 7.18
CA LYS A 312 -1.53 17.58 8.65
C LYS A 312 -1.77 16.14 9.11
N ARG A 313 -1.03 15.23 8.51
CA ARG A 313 -1.21 13.78 8.65
C ARG A 313 0.05 13.16 9.24
N LEU A 314 -0.13 12.47 10.37
CA LEU A 314 0.85 11.54 10.90
C LEU A 314 0.44 10.13 10.49
N THR A 315 1.23 9.52 9.62
CA THR A 315 1.14 8.09 9.28
C THR A 315 2.09 7.32 10.19
N VAL A 316 1.66 6.19 10.72
CA VAL A 316 2.47 5.28 11.53
C VAL A 316 2.24 3.85 11.07
N ILE A 317 3.33 3.11 10.86
CA ILE A 317 3.29 1.67 10.64
C ILE A 317 3.85 0.93 11.85
N THR A 318 3.30 -0.24 12.17
CA THR A 318 3.89 -1.17 13.13
C THR A 318 3.83 -2.59 12.60
N PHE A 319 4.77 -3.44 12.99
CA PHE A 319 4.86 -4.81 12.49
C PHE A 319 5.51 -5.73 13.53
N ASP A 320 5.38 -7.04 13.37
CA ASP A 320 6.17 -7.99 14.16
C ASP A 320 7.60 -8.12 13.63
N VAL A 321 8.55 -8.27 14.54
CA VAL A 321 9.97 -8.48 14.22
C VAL A 321 10.57 -9.50 15.18
N ASP A 322 11.45 -10.36 14.66
CA ASP A 322 12.29 -11.25 15.48
C ASP A 322 13.77 -10.88 15.29
N PRO A 323 14.39 -10.15 16.24
CA PRO A 323 15.80 -9.76 16.16
C PRO A 323 16.81 -10.92 16.10
N SER A 324 16.37 -12.14 16.40
CA SER A 324 17.18 -13.35 16.39
C SER A 324 17.06 -14.16 15.10
N ALA A 325 16.06 -13.86 14.26
CA ALA A 325 15.78 -14.59 13.04
C ALA A 325 16.66 -14.15 11.85
N VAL A 326 16.58 -14.94 10.78
CA VAL A 326 17.28 -14.68 9.52
C VAL A 326 16.38 -13.88 8.58
N TYR A 327 16.92 -12.81 7.99
CA TYR A 327 16.22 -11.94 7.04
C TYR A 327 16.88 -12.01 5.67
N LEU A 328 16.07 -12.01 4.60
CA LEU A 328 16.57 -12.14 3.24
C LEU A 328 17.04 -10.80 2.68
N ASN A 329 18.19 -10.80 2.01
CA ASN A 329 18.65 -9.64 1.24
C ASN A 329 17.79 -9.50 -0.02
N GLN A 330 17.25 -8.31 -0.26
CA GLN A 330 16.36 -7.99 -1.38
C GLN A 330 17.11 -7.48 -2.62
N GLU A 331 18.38 -7.09 -2.50
CA GLU A 331 19.15 -6.42 -3.55
C GLU A 331 19.39 -7.30 -4.76
N TRP A 332 19.51 -6.66 -5.93
CA TRP A 332 19.89 -7.29 -7.19
C TRP A 332 21.41 -7.49 -7.25
N ASN A 333 21.92 -8.21 -6.26
CA ASN A 333 23.34 -8.45 -6.09
C ASN A 333 23.58 -9.89 -5.64
N PRO A 334 23.82 -10.82 -6.59
CA PRO A 334 24.04 -12.23 -6.27
C PRO A 334 25.33 -12.50 -5.48
N ALA A 335 26.23 -11.50 -5.33
CA ALA A 335 27.45 -11.64 -4.54
C ALA A 335 27.25 -11.27 -3.05
N ARG A 336 26.20 -10.54 -2.69
CA ARG A 336 25.89 -10.24 -1.27
C ARG A 336 25.33 -11.48 -0.57
N ASN A 337 25.49 -11.52 0.75
CA ASN A 337 24.93 -12.61 1.55
C ASN A 337 23.40 -12.56 1.51
N PRO A 338 22.72 -13.57 0.94
CA PRO A 338 21.27 -13.54 0.75
C PRO A 338 20.50 -13.78 2.04
N LEU A 339 21.18 -14.19 3.11
CA LEU A 339 20.61 -14.42 4.44
C LEU A 339 20.92 -13.27 5.41
N THR A 340 21.22 -12.09 4.88
CA THR A 340 21.43 -10.88 5.67
C THR A 340 20.77 -9.71 4.97
N GLY A 341 19.55 -9.39 5.40
CA GLY A 341 18.77 -8.28 4.88
C GLY A 341 18.08 -7.47 5.97
N ASP A 342 17.30 -6.51 5.51
CA ASP A 342 16.60 -5.55 6.35
C ASP A 342 15.17 -6.03 6.69
N ALA A 343 14.72 -5.65 7.88
CA ALA A 343 13.38 -5.93 8.39
C ALA A 343 12.42 -4.75 8.17
N LEU A 344 12.95 -3.54 8.05
CA LEU A 344 12.20 -2.34 7.72
C LEU A 344 12.93 -1.56 6.63
N ASN A 345 12.17 -0.99 5.73
CA ASN A 345 12.69 -0.01 4.79
C ASN A 345 11.80 1.24 4.72
N ALA A 346 12.42 2.34 4.30
CA ALA A 346 11.70 3.54 3.88
C ALA A 346 12.23 3.97 2.51
N TYR A 347 11.33 4.15 1.55
CA TYR A 347 11.66 4.52 0.18
C TYR A 347 11.08 5.90 -0.17
N ASN A 348 11.84 6.67 -0.94
CA ASN A 348 11.38 7.89 -1.57
C ASN A 348 11.48 7.72 -3.08
N ASP A 349 10.35 7.76 -3.79
CA ASP A 349 10.32 7.69 -5.25
C ASP A 349 10.64 9.05 -5.84
N GLY A 350 11.87 9.22 -6.31
CA GLY A 350 12.31 10.40 -7.06
C GLY A 350 12.65 10.05 -8.51
N PRO A 351 12.93 11.06 -9.35
CA PRO A 351 13.30 10.84 -10.74
C PRO A 351 14.52 9.93 -10.90
N LEU A 352 14.51 9.08 -11.92
CA LEU A 352 15.65 8.32 -12.41
C LEU A 352 16.65 9.25 -13.12
N GLU A 353 17.82 8.71 -13.51
CA GLU A 353 18.86 9.46 -14.25
C GLU A 353 18.35 10.05 -15.56
N ASP A 354 17.39 9.39 -16.22
CA ASP A 354 16.75 9.85 -17.46
C ASP A 354 15.59 10.85 -17.21
N GLY A 355 15.31 11.17 -15.95
CA GLY A 355 14.25 12.07 -15.51
C GLY A 355 12.85 11.44 -15.46
N SER A 356 12.71 10.17 -15.84
CA SER A 356 11.45 9.45 -15.69
C SER A 356 11.17 9.12 -14.22
N ILE A 357 9.89 9.00 -13.86
CA ILE A 357 9.45 8.66 -12.50
C ILE A 357 8.15 7.85 -12.60
N MET A 358 8.01 6.84 -11.75
CA MET A 358 6.80 6.02 -11.69
C MET A 358 5.68 6.75 -10.96
N GLY A 359 6.02 7.31 -9.79
CA GLY A 359 5.12 8.06 -8.93
C GLY A 359 5.06 9.55 -9.26
N PRO A 360 5.28 10.43 -8.28
CA PRO A 360 5.99 10.20 -7.01
C PRO A 360 5.14 9.57 -5.89
N PHE A 361 5.78 8.76 -5.06
CA PHE A 361 5.26 8.18 -3.81
C PHE A 361 6.39 8.03 -2.80
N LEU A 362 6.03 7.78 -1.54
CA LEU A 362 6.96 7.26 -0.54
C LEU A 362 6.47 5.90 -0.08
N GLU A 363 7.38 5.06 0.42
CA GLU A 363 7.03 3.80 1.04
C GLU A 363 7.58 3.64 2.44
N LEU A 364 6.78 2.97 3.27
CA LEU A 364 7.22 2.34 4.50
C LEU A 364 6.98 0.84 4.33
N GLU A 365 8.00 0.05 4.60
CA GLU A 365 8.00 -1.37 4.26
C GLU A 365 8.42 -2.21 5.47
N SER A 366 7.94 -3.45 5.54
CA SER A 366 8.45 -4.44 6.50
C SER A 366 8.62 -5.81 5.87
N CYS A 367 9.58 -6.57 6.37
CA CYS A 367 9.82 -7.96 5.97
C CYS A 367 9.57 -8.90 7.14
N SER A 368 9.05 -10.09 6.84
CA SER A 368 9.12 -11.24 7.75
C SER A 368 10.52 -11.85 7.74
N PRO A 369 10.83 -12.75 8.69
CA PRO A 369 11.94 -13.68 8.56
C PRO A 369 11.87 -14.53 7.28
N ALA A 370 13.00 -15.14 6.92
CA ALA A 370 13.10 -16.15 5.88
C ALA A 370 12.27 -17.39 6.23
N ALA A 371 11.46 -17.87 5.28
CA ALA A 371 10.50 -18.94 5.48
C ALA A 371 11.14 -20.32 5.26
N PHE A 372 12.01 -20.78 6.17
CA PHE A 372 12.54 -22.14 6.13
C PHE A 372 11.49 -23.16 6.61
N LEU A 373 10.49 -23.43 5.78
CA LEU A 373 9.27 -24.17 6.13
C LEU A 373 9.31 -25.61 5.62
N LYS A 374 8.92 -26.55 6.48
CA LYS A 374 8.63 -27.94 6.09
C LYS A 374 7.30 -28.04 5.32
N PRO A 375 7.03 -29.16 4.62
CA PRO A 375 5.73 -29.40 4.00
C PRO A 375 4.57 -29.17 4.97
N GLY A 376 3.64 -28.30 4.60
CA GLY A 376 2.46 -27.93 5.38
C GLY A 376 2.72 -26.92 6.51
N GLU A 377 3.96 -26.55 6.80
CA GLU A 377 4.29 -25.52 7.78
C GLU A 377 4.00 -24.11 7.22
N SER A 378 3.76 -23.16 8.12
CA SER A 378 3.40 -21.79 7.77
C SER A 378 4.22 -20.76 8.53
N LEU A 379 4.43 -19.61 7.90
CA LEU A 379 4.96 -18.39 8.50
C LEU A 379 3.90 -17.30 8.40
N SER A 380 3.77 -16.46 9.43
CA SER A 380 2.89 -15.30 9.43
C SER A 380 3.66 -14.00 9.65
N HIS A 381 3.12 -12.90 9.13
CA HIS A 381 3.60 -11.55 9.33
C HIS A 381 2.42 -10.57 9.41
N VAL A 382 2.36 -9.83 10.51
CA VAL A 382 1.39 -8.80 10.83
C VAL A 382 2.00 -7.43 10.58
N HIS A 383 1.27 -6.63 9.82
CA HIS A 383 1.64 -5.24 9.53
C HIS A 383 0.41 -4.36 9.70
N ASN A 384 0.52 -3.29 10.48
CA ASN A 384 -0.55 -2.35 10.76
C ASN A 384 -0.21 -0.97 10.22
N VAL A 385 -1.21 -0.27 9.69
CA VAL A 385 -1.11 1.10 9.22
C VAL A 385 -2.11 1.95 9.99
N TYR A 386 -1.65 3.10 10.47
CA TYR A 386 -2.45 4.08 11.18
C TYR A 386 -2.25 5.45 10.58
N HIS A 387 -3.34 6.18 10.42
CA HIS A 387 -3.31 7.59 10.06
C HIS A 387 -4.03 8.42 11.12
N PHE A 388 -3.37 9.48 11.56
CA PHE A 388 -3.90 10.50 12.45
C PHE A 388 -3.88 11.83 11.72
N VAL A 389 -5.05 12.46 11.60
CA VAL A 389 -5.23 13.75 10.90
C VAL A 389 -5.73 14.77 11.90
N GLY A 390 -4.99 15.86 12.07
CA GLY A 390 -5.29 16.90 13.04
C GLY A 390 -4.22 17.98 13.09
N ASP A 391 -4.45 19.07 13.82
CA ASP A 391 -3.45 20.14 13.94
C ASP A 391 -2.16 19.67 14.61
N GLU A 392 -1.03 20.32 14.29
CA GLU A 392 0.31 19.97 14.82
C GLU A 392 0.33 19.84 16.34
N ALA A 393 -0.34 20.76 17.04
CA ALA A 393 -0.40 20.78 18.50
C ALA A 393 -1.10 19.55 19.09
N VAL A 394 -2.11 19.01 18.41
CA VAL A 394 -2.83 17.81 18.89
C VAL A 394 -2.17 16.52 18.41
N LEU A 395 -1.42 16.54 17.31
CA LEU A 395 -0.65 15.39 16.83
C LEU A 395 0.69 15.21 17.57
N SER A 396 1.29 16.27 18.10
CA SER A 396 2.60 16.18 18.77
C SER A 396 2.64 15.16 19.91
N PRO A 397 1.67 15.10 20.83
CA PRO A 397 1.67 14.08 21.89
C PRO A 397 1.61 12.65 21.35
N VAL A 398 0.92 12.42 20.24
CA VAL A 398 0.85 11.11 19.56
C VAL A 398 2.22 10.77 18.96
N CYS A 399 2.82 11.72 18.24
CA CYS A 399 4.14 11.58 17.63
C CYS A 399 5.23 11.31 18.69
N GLU A 400 5.21 12.05 19.80
CA GLU A 400 6.17 11.89 20.90
C GLU A 400 6.04 10.52 21.56
N LYS A 401 4.81 10.08 21.80
CA LYS A 401 4.55 8.78 22.43
C LYS A 401 5.00 7.61 21.57
N LEU A 402 4.79 7.70 20.26
CA LEU A 402 5.04 6.60 19.32
C LEU A 402 6.46 6.61 18.74
N LEU A 403 6.94 7.79 18.37
CA LEU A 403 8.18 7.97 17.61
C LEU A 403 9.28 8.66 18.42
N GLY A 404 8.99 9.09 19.66
CA GLY A 404 9.97 9.75 20.53
C GLY A 404 10.31 11.18 20.13
N VAL A 405 9.55 11.78 19.21
CA VAL A 405 9.83 13.12 18.64
C VAL A 405 8.56 13.95 18.53
N SER A 406 8.68 15.26 18.73
CA SER A 406 7.59 16.22 18.49
C SER A 406 7.43 16.53 17.01
N ILE A 407 6.22 16.96 16.61
CA ILE A 407 5.97 17.46 15.25
C ILE A 407 6.86 18.66 14.91
N HIS A 408 7.15 19.51 15.90
CA HIS A 408 8.06 20.65 15.70
C HIS A 408 9.48 20.20 15.35
N GLN A 409 10.01 19.16 16.01
CA GLN A 409 11.32 18.59 15.65
C GLN A 409 11.29 18.04 14.23
N VAL A 410 10.26 17.29 13.85
CA VAL A 410 10.14 16.70 12.51
C VAL A 410 10.10 17.77 11.40
N THR A 411 9.39 18.87 11.63
CA THR A 411 9.24 19.96 10.64
C THR A 411 10.45 20.89 10.54
N THR A 412 11.37 20.86 11.52
CA THR A 412 12.55 21.72 11.57
C THR A 412 13.88 20.97 11.41
N ILE A 413 13.82 19.63 11.24
CA ILE A 413 15.02 18.80 11.19
C ILE A 413 15.88 19.07 9.96
N PHE A 414 15.33 19.47 8.81
CA PHE A 414 16.06 19.63 7.54
C PHE A 414 16.53 21.04 7.25
#